data_AF-A0A948DCF8-F1
#
_entry.id   AF-A0A948DCF8-F1
#
_cell.length_a   1.000
_cell.length_b   1.000
_cell.length_c   1.000
_cell.angle_alpha   90.00
_cell.angle_beta   90.00
_cell.angle_gamma   90.00
#
_symmetry.space_group_name_H-M   'P 1'
#
loop_
_entity.id
_entity.type
_entity.pdbx_description
1 polymer ?
#
loop_
_entity_poly.entity_id
_entity_poly.type
_entity_poly.pdbx_seq_one_letter_code
_entity_poly.pdbx_strand_id
1 'polypeptide(L)'
;MSLLPGCGGNTRLARQYCETGDTWYQKAVVLGRKLTDDEQQILKVMLANDVAGLVALKGQLTDMIGDVDESLGYLEKADDYYNKVLRLKDVPEYKQYAEIMREAVQKNKDSLTVGRQLANSVMGIIQSAESGVPVDLQAYVKSGSHTVNLLDQYVRTVIELETEARTYATQHDLF
;
A
#
# COMPACT_ATOMS: atom_id res chain seq x y z
N MET A 1 19.00 -37.24 -25.04
CA MET A 1 18.33 -36.09 -24.41
C MET A 1 19.06 -35.79 -23.12
N SER A 2 19.98 -34.82 -23.16
CA SER A 2 20.83 -34.48 -22.04
C SER A 2 20.05 -33.56 -21.10
N LEU A 3 19.65 -34.08 -19.93
CA LEU A 3 19.22 -33.27 -18.79
C LEU A 3 20.44 -32.50 -18.29
N LEU A 4 20.53 -31.22 -18.64
CA LEU A 4 21.58 -30.33 -18.14
C LEU A 4 21.39 -30.15 -16.62
N PRO A 5 22.44 -30.37 -15.80
CA PRO A 5 22.40 -30.08 -14.37
C PRO A 5 22.38 -28.56 -14.19
N GLY A 6 21.19 -28.00 -13.98
CA GLY A 6 21.01 -26.55 -13.79
C GLY A 6 19.57 -26.04 -13.89
N CYS A 7 18.67 -26.75 -14.59
CA CYS A 7 17.34 -26.24 -14.93
C CYS A 7 16.32 -26.12 -13.77
N GLY A 8 16.63 -26.56 -12.56
CA GLY A 8 15.70 -26.49 -11.41
C GLY A 8 16.13 -25.59 -10.25
N GLY A 9 17.41 -25.17 -10.20
CA GLY A 9 17.95 -24.44 -9.05
C GLY A 9 17.42 -23.01 -8.96
N ASN A 10 17.57 -22.25 -10.05
CA ASN A 10 17.11 -20.87 -10.10
C ASN A 10 15.58 -20.78 -10.09
N THR A 11 14.87 -21.70 -10.75
CA THR A 11 13.41 -21.74 -10.73
C THR A 11 12.87 -21.94 -9.32
N ARG A 12 13.41 -22.90 -8.56
CA ARG A 12 13.01 -23.11 -7.16
C ARG A 12 13.30 -21.87 -6.30
N LEU A 13 14.46 -21.25 -6.51
CA LEU A 13 14.84 -20.05 -5.76
C LEU A 13 13.98 -18.83 -6.11
N ALA A 14 13.65 -18.67 -7.40
CA ALA A 14 12.76 -17.63 -7.89
C ALA A 14 11.37 -17.76 -7.26
N ARG A 15 10.80 -18.98 -7.27
CA ARG A 15 9.54 -19.29 -6.60
C ARG A 15 9.58 -18.92 -5.12
N GLN A 16 10.60 -19.36 -4.39
CA GLN A 16 10.74 -19.04 -2.97
C GLN A 16 10.82 -17.53 -2.70
N TYR A 17 11.56 -16.79 -3.55
CA TYR A 17 11.64 -15.34 -3.42
C TYR A 17 10.32 -14.66 -3.72
N CYS A 18 9.58 -15.07 -4.76
CA CYS A 18 8.24 -14.54 -5.02
C CYS A 18 7.28 -14.84 -3.85
N GLU A 19 7.17 -16.08 -3.39
CA GLU A 19 6.30 -16.45 -2.25
C GLU A 19 6.63 -15.65 -0.98
N THR A 20 7.92 -15.39 -0.74
CA THR A 20 8.34 -14.55 0.40
C THR A 20 8.01 -13.07 0.18
N GLY A 21 8.19 -12.55 -1.04
CA GLY A 21 7.77 -11.21 -1.42
C GLY A 21 6.28 -11.01 -1.23
N ASP A 22 5.48 -11.96 -1.72
CA ASP A 22 4.02 -11.99 -1.59
C ASP A 22 3.59 -12.01 -0.13
N THR A 23 4.27 -12.78 0.71
CA THR A 23 3.99 -12.82 2.15
C THR A 23 4.18 -11.45 2.80
N TRP A 24 5.25 -10.73 2.47
CA TRP A 24 5.46 -9.36 2.97
C TRP A 24 4.45 -8.39 2.40
N TYR A 25 4.16 -8.49 1.10
CA TYR A 25 3.16 -7.67 0.44
C TYR A 25 1.77 -7.85 1.05
N GLN A 26 1.34 -9.08 1.33
CA GLN A 26 0.04 -9.35 1.96
C GLN A 26 -0.06 -8.77 3.37
N LYS A 27 1.03 -8.73 4.15
CA LYS A 27 1.04 -8.04 5.44
C LYS A 27 0.77 -6.54 5.28
N ALA A 28 1.37 -5.91 4.28
CA ALA A 28 1.09 -4.51 3.95
C ALA A 28 -0.39 -4.29 3.55
N VAL A 29 -0.94 -5.18 2.74
CA VAL A 29 -2.36 -5.11 2.29
C VAL A 29 -3.34 -5.23 3.46
N VAL A 30 -3.07 -6.09 4.45
CA VAL A 30 -3.92 -6.21 5.64
C VAL A 30 -3.99 -4.90 6.40
N LEU A 31 -2.86 -4.22 6.61
CA LEU A 31 -2.84 -2.88 7.21
C LEU A 31 -3.54 -1.86 6.31
N GLY A 32 -3.33 -1.92 4.99
CA GLY A 32 -4.01 -1.06 4.02
C GLY A 32 -5.53 -1.08 4.13
N ARG A 33 -6.14 -2.25 4.36
CA ARG A 33 -7.60 -2.36 4.56
C ARG A 33 -8.06 -1.66 5.83
N LYS A 34 -7.32 -1.82 6.93
CA LYS A 34 -7.60 -1.11 8.19
C LYS A 34 -7.55 0.41 7.98
N LEU A 35 -6.55 0.91 7.25
CA LEU A 35 -6.42 2.32 6.92
C LEU A 35 -7.63 2.87 6.15
N THR A 36 -8.20 2.08 5.22
CA THR A 36 -9.42 2.48 4.49
C THR A 36 -10.63 2.62 5.43
N ASP A 37 -10.79 1.73 6.40
CA ASP A 37 -11.88 1.83 7.38
C ASP A 37 -11.72 3.07 8.28
N ASP A 38 -10.49 3.33 8.74
CA ASP A 38 -10.15 4.52 9.54
C ASP A 38 -10.40 5.82 8.77
N GLU A 39 -10.00 5.88 7.50
CA GLU A 39 -10.23 7.02 6.60
C GLU A 39 -11.72 7.33 6.46
N GLN A 40 -12.56 6.32 6.23
CA GLN A 40 -14.01 6.52 6.10
C GLN A 40 -14.63 7.10 7.36
N GLN A 41 -14.18 6.66 8.54
CA GLN A 41 -14.65 7.19 9.81
C GLN A 41 -14.25 8.65 10.00
N ILE A 42 -12.99 9.01 9.70
CA ILE A 42 -12.50 10.39 9.76
C ILE A 42 -13.29 11.27 8.79
N LEU A 43 -13.44 10.83 7.53
CA LEU A 43 -14.14 11.58 6.51
C LEU A 43 -15.61 11.84 6.89
N LYS A 44 -16.30 10.85 7.46
CA LYS A 44 -17.68 10.99 7.94
C LYS A 44 -17.81 12.11 8.98
N VAL A 45 -16.89 12.17 9.94
CA VAL A 45 -16.88 13.20 10.99
C VAL A 45 -16.57 14.58 10.39
N MET A 46 -15.61 14.66 9.47
CA MET A 46 -15.27 15.91 8.78
C MET A 46 -16.43 16.45 7.94
N LEU A 47 -17.15 15.58 7.23
CA LEU A 47 -18.33 15.96 6.44
C LEU A 47 -19.49 16.44 7.31
N ALA A 48 -19.65 15.88 8.51
CA ALA A 48 -20.62 16.35 9.51
C ALA A 48 -20.22 17.68 10.15
N ASN A 49 -19.01 18.21 9.85
CA ASN A 49 -18.41 19.36 10.51
C ASN A 49 -18.33 19.19 12.04
N ASP A 50 -18.14 17.95 12.50
CA ASP A 50 -18.10 17.59 13.92
C ASP A 50 -16.65 17.67 14.45
N VAL A 51 -16.26 18.87 14.88
CA VAL A 51 -14.92 19.12 15.42
C VAL A 51 -14.65 18.31 16.69
N ALA A 52 -15.64 18.13 17.56
CA ALA A 52 -15.48 17.37 18.80
C ALA A 52 -15.26 15.88 18.49
N GLY A 53 -16.05 15.33 17.56
CA GLY A 53 -15.84 13.98 17.05
C GLY A 53 -14.46 13.80 16.43
N LEU A 54 -13.96 14.80 15.69
CA LEU A 54 -12.65 14.70 15.04
C LEU A 54 -11.52 14.66 16.06
N VAL A 55 -11.59 15.50 17.09
CA VAL A 55 -10.63 15.49 18.22
C VAL A 55 -10.66 14.13 18.94
N ALA A 56 -11.83 13.51 19.10
CA ALA A 56 -11.96 12.18 19.71
C ALA A 56 -11.24 11.07 18.90
N LEU A 57 -11.04 11.26 17.59
CA LEU A 57 -10.33 10.31 16.72
C LEU A 57 -8.80 10.48 16.71
N LYS A 58 -8.23 11.41 17.51
CA LYS A 58 -6.78 11.67 17.55
C LYS A 58 -5.93 10.42 17.80
N GLY A 59 -6.39 9.53 18.69
CA GLY A 59 -5.71 8.26 18.97
C GLY A 59 -5.66 7.37 17.73
N GLN A 60 -6.82 7.16 17.10
CA GLN A 60 -6.95 6.38 15.86
C GLN A 60 -6.11 6.95 14.72
N LEU A 61 -6.03 8.27 14.59
CA LEU A 61 -5.17 8.93 13.61
C LEU A 61 -3.67 8.71 13.87
N THR A 62 -3.28 8.62 15.14
CA THR A 62 -1.89 8.29 15.53
C THR A 62 -1.57 6.83 15.19
N ASP A 63 -2.49 5.92 15.49
CA ASP A 63 -2.36 4.50 15.14
C ASP A 63 -2.29 4.32 13.63
N MET A 64 -3.14 5.02 12.88
CA MET A 64 -3.15 5.03 11.41
C MET A 64 -1.79 5.46 10.83
N ILE A 65 -1.15 6.49 11.38
CA ILE A 65 0.21 6.90 10.95
C ILE A 65 1.23 5.78 11.24
N GLY A 66 1.12 5.12 12.40
CA GLY A 66 1.96 3.98 12.75
C GLY A 66 1.78 2.80 11.80
N ASP A 67 0.54 2.46 11.47
CA ASP A 67 0.20 1.39 10.52
C ASP A 67 0.72 1.71 9.11
N VAL A 68 0.70 2.98 8.69
CA VAL A 68 1.33 3.41 7.43
C VAL A 68 2.84 3.14 7.46
N ASP A 69 3.54 3.56 8.53
CA ASP A 69 4.98 3.34 8.66
C ASP A 69 5.34 1.85 8.68
N GLU A 70 4.54 1.02 9.36
CA GLU A 70 4.71 -0.43 9.37
C GLU A 70 4.47 -1.04 7.98
N SER A 71 3.41 -0.62 7.30
CA SER A 71 3.07 -1.08 5.94
C SER A 71 4.15 -0.73 4.92
N LEU A 72 4.70 0.49 4.99
CA LEU A 72 5.85 0.89 4.16
C LEU A 72 7.06 -0.02 4.39
N GLY A 73 7.36 -0.36 5.65
CA GLY A 73 8.43 -1.30 5.98
C GLY A 73 8.20 -2.73 5.45
N TYR A 74 6.94 -3.17 5.35
CA TYR A 74 6.61 -4.44 4.70
C TYR A 74 6.76 -4.38 3.17
N LEU A 75 6.36 -3.27 2.55
CA LEU A 75 6.52 -3.05 1.11
C LEU A 75 8.00 -2.96 0.70
N GLU A 76 8.87 -2.40 1.53
CA GLU A 76 10.32 -2.43 1.32
C GLU A 76 10.86 -3.86 1.28
N LYS A 77 10.45 -4.70 2.23
CA LYS A 77 10.84 -6.12 2.25
C LYS A 77 10.31 -6.86 1.03
N ALA A 78 9.07 -6.60 0.62
CA ALA A 78 8.50 -7.20 -0.58
C ALA A 78 9.34 -6.84 -1.83
N ASP A 79 9.65 -5.55 -2.02
CA ASP A 79 10.48 -5.07 -3.13
C ASP A 79 11.86 -5.74 -3.15
N ASP A 80 12.51 -5.88 -1.98
CA ASP A 80 13.80 -6.56 -1.86
C ASP A 80 13.75 -8.00 -2.37
N TYR A 81 12.69 -8.74 -2.07
CA TYR A 81 12.54 -10.13 -2.51
C TYR A 81 12.24 -10.23 -4.01
N TYR A 82 11.35 -9.40 -4.54
CA TYR A 82 11.12 -9.37 -5.99
C TYR A 82 12.38 -8.93 -6.76
N ASN A 83 13.16 -7.98 -6.23
CA ASN A 83 14.42 -7.57 -6.84
C ASN A 83 15.46 -8.70 -6.86
N LYS A 84 15.46 -9.62 -5.88
CA LYS A 84 16.31 -10.82 -5.94
C LYS A 84 15.94 -11.72 -7.12
N VAL A 85 14.65 -11.85 -7.44
CA VAL A 85 14.17 -12.62 -8.61
C VAL A 85 14.73 -12.04 -9.92
N LEU A 86 14.71 -10.71 -10.06
CA LEU A 86 15.22 -10.02 -11.25
C LEU A 86 16.71 -10.28 -11.52
N ARG A 87 17.48 -10.59 -10.47
CA ARG A 87 18.92 -10.91 -10.55
C ARG A 87 19.21 -12.36 -10.91
N LEU A 88 18.23 -13.25 -10.85
CA LEU A 88 18.40 -14.66 -11.23
C LEU A 88 18.56 -14.79 -12.75
N LYS A 89 19.16 -15.89 -13.20
CA LYS A 89 19.29 -16.22 -14.63
C LYS A 89 18.26 -17.29 -15.01
N ASP A 90 17.81 -17.24 -16.26
CA ASP A 90 16.99 -18.29 -16.88
C ASP A 90 15.65 -18.58 -16.16
N VAL A 91 15.00 -17.52 -15.66
CA VAL A 91 13.67 -17.58 -15.01
C VAL A 91 12.73 -16.45 -15.50
N PRO A 92 12.53 -16.29 -16.82
CA PRO A 92 11.88 -15.11 -17.39
C PRO A 92 10.44 -14.90 -16.88
N GLU A 93 9.67 -15.96 -16.65
CA GLU A 93 8.29 -15.86 -16.17
C GLU A 93 8.23 -15.31 -14.75
N TYR A 94 9.10 -15.79 -13.86
CA TYR A 94 9.20 -15.25 -12.49
C TYR A 94 9.68 -13.79 -12.49
N LYS A 95 10.52 -13.39 -13.44
CA LYS A 95 10.94 -11.98 -13.57
C LYS A 95 9.79 -11.09 -13.98
N GLN A 96 9.01 -11.50 -14.98
CA GLN A 96 7.84 -10.75 -15.42
C GLN A 96 6.84 -10.58 -14.26
N TYR A 97 6.56 -11.65 -13.53
CA TYR A 97 5.72 -11.59 -12.33
C TYR A 97 6.29 -10.61 -11.29
N ALA A 98 7.59 -10.72 -10.99
CA ALA A 98 8.26 -9.84 -10.03
C ALA A 98 8.24 -8.37 -10.48
N GLU A 99 8.35 -8.07 -11.78
CA GLU A 99 8.25 -6.70 -12.31
C GLU A 99 6.86 -6.09 -12.06
N ILE A 100 5.80 -6.83 -12.38
CA ILE A 100 4.41 -6.38 -12.14
C ILE A 100 4.19 -6.14 -10.63
N MET A 101 4.63 -7.08 -9.79
CA MET A 101 4.47 -6.94 -8.33
C MET A 101 5.31 -5.79 -7.75
N ARG A 102 6.49 -5.49 -8.30
CA ARG A 102 7.26 -4.31 -7.89
C ARG A 102 6.58 -3.01 -8.27
N GLU A 103 5.92 -2.97 -9.42
CA GLU A 103 5.10 -1.81 -9.79
C GLU A 103 3.92 -1.65 -8.81
N ALA A 104 3.24 -2.74 -8.45
CA ALA A 104 2.18 -2.71 -7.44
C ALA A 104 2.70 -2.21 -6.08
N VAL A 105 3.88 -2.70 -5.65
CA VAL A 105 4.56 -2.24 -4.44
C VAL A 105 4.83 -0.73 -4.50
N GLN A 106 5.34 -0.21 -5.61
CA GLN A 106 5.63 1.22 -5.73
C GLN A 106 4.36 2.06 -5.66
N LYS A 107 3.30 1.67 -6.37
CA LYS A 107 2.00 2.38 -6.33
C LYS A 107 1.38 2.34 -4.94
N ASN A 108 1.56 1.25 -4.21
CA ASN A 108 1.09 1.14 -2.83
C ASN A 108 1.91 2.05 -1.89
N LYS A 109 3.23 2.15 -2.06
CA LYS A 109 4.07 3.12 -1.34
C LYS A 109 3.66 4.57 -1.62
N ASP A 110 3.36 4.89 -2.88
CA ASP A 110 2.90 6.22 -3.29
C ASP A 110 1.55 6.55 -2.62
N SER A 111 0.60 5.60 -2.66
CA SER A 111 -0.70 5.70 -1.98
C SER A 111 -0.56 5.94 -0.48
N LEU A 112 0.23 5.12 0.21
CA LEU A 112 0.49 5.25 1.65
C LEU A 112 1.16 6.58 2.02
N THR A 113 2.08 7.07 1.17
CA THR A 113 2.73 8.37 1.38
C THR A 113 1.71 9.51 1.31
N VAL A 114 0.81 9.47 0.33
CA VAL A 114 -0.28 10.44 0.21
C VAL A 114 -1.25 10.33 1.40
N GLY A 115 -1.62 9.11 1.79
CA GLY A 115 -2.46 8.85 2.97
C GLY A 115 -1.85 9.40 4.26
N ARG A 116 -0.53 9.25 4.44
CA ARG A 116 0.21 9.83 5.58
C ARG A 116 0.14 11.35 5.59
N GLN A 117 0.31 12.00 4.43
CA GLN A 117 0.23 13.45 4.33
C GLN A 117 -1.16 13.97 4.70
N LEU A 118 -2.21 13.26 4.25
CA LEU A 118 -3.59 13.55 4.66
C LEU A 118 -3.76 13.38 6.17
N ALA A 119 -3.32 12.26 6.74
CA ALA A 119 -3.42 12.01 8.17
C ALA A 119 -2.72 13.07 9.01
N ASN A 120 -1.49 13.44 8.65
CA ASN A 120 -0.73 14.52 9.32
C ASN A 120 -1.45 15.87 9.22
N SER A 121 -2.07 16.16 8.09
CA SER A 121 -2.80 17.42 7.90
C SER A 121 -4.08 17.46 8.74
N VAL A 122 -4.80 16.33 8.86
CA VAL A 122 -5.92 16.19 9.81
C VAL A 122 -5.44 16.32 11.26
N MET A 123 -4.25 15.80 11.58
CA MET A 123 -3.66 15.96 12.92
C MET A 123 -3.39 17.45 13.24
N GLY A 124 -2.91 18.23 12.25
CA GLY A 124 -2.74 19.67 12.40
C GLY A 124 -4.05 20.43 12.62
N ILE A 125 -5.14 19.97 11.99
CA ILE A 125 -6.49 20.48 12.26
C ILE A 125 -6.89 20.21 13.71
N ILE A 126 -6.71 18.98 14.19
CA ILE A 126 -7.03 18.60 15.57
C ILE A 126 -6.27 19.49 16.56
N GLN A 127 -4.98 19.70 16.34
CA GLN A 127 -4.15 20.57 17.19
C GLN A 127 -4.64 22.03 17.19
N SER A 128 -5.07 22.53 16.03
CA SER A 128 -5.65 23.88 15.92
C SER A 128 -6.95 23.99 16.71
N ALA A 129 -7.84 23.00 16.59
CA ALA A 129 -9.10 22.94 17.32
C ALA A 129 -8.87 22.85 18.85
N GLU A 130 -7.94 22.00 19.30
CA GLU A 130 -7.55 21.88 20.72
C GLU A 130 -6.98 23.21 21.28
N SER A 131 -6.38 24.03 20.42
CA SER A 131 -5.86 25.36 20.77
C SER A 131 -6.92 26.47 20.73
N GLY A 132 -8.18 26.13 20.48
CA GLY A 132 -9.29 27.09 20.38
C GLY A 132 -9.31 27.89 19.08
N VAL A 133 -8.50 27.52 18.09
CA VAL A 133 -8.55 28.14 16.76
C VAL A 133 -9.77 27.60 16.02
N PRO A 134 -10.66 28.47 15.49
CA PRO A 134 -11.78 28.02 14.69
C PRO A 134 -11.31 27.23 13.46
N VAL A 135 -11.91 26.06 13.22
CA VAL A 135 -11.62 25.22 12.06
C VAL A 135 -12.87 25.02 11.21
N ASP A 136 -12.73 25.14 9.90
CA ASP A 136 -13.75 24.77 8.91
C ASP A 136 -13.37 23.44 8.25
N LEU A 137 -14.01 22.35 8.71
CA LEU A 137 -13.72 21.01 8.19
C LEU A 137 -14.23 20.85 6.75
N GLN A 138 -15.29 21.55 6.35
CA GLN A 138 -15.81 21.45 5.00
C GLN A 138 -14.91 22.13 3.98
N ALA A 139 -14.33 23.29 4.32
CA ALA A 139 -13.32 23.93 3.49
C ALA A 139 -12.11 23.01 3.29
N TYR A 140 -11.69 22.31 4.34
CA TYR A 140 -10.60 21.37 4.26
C TYR A 140 -10.93 20.17 3.35
N VAL A 141 -12.08 19.52 3.52
CA VAL A 141 -12.51 18.40 2.66
C VAL A 141 -12.56 18.82 1.18
N LYS A 142 -13.06 20.02 0.88
CA LYS A 142 -13.06 20.56 -0.50
C LYS A 142 -11.64 20.70 -1.05
N SER A 143 -10.71 21.26 -0.27
CA SER A 143 -9.32 21.42 -0.69
C SER A 143 -8.58 20.08 -0.84
N GLY A 144 -8.89 19.11 0.01
CA GLY A 144 -8.29 17.77 0.01
C GLY A 144 -8.83 16.83 -1.07
N SER A 145 -9.92 17.21 -1.77
CA SER A 145 -10.57 16.38 -2.78
C SER A 145 -9.62 15.93 -3.90
N HIS A 146 -8.68 16.77 -4.32
CA HIS A 146 -7.67 16.39 -5.31
C HIS A 146 -6.77 15.25 -4.80
N THR A 147 -6.33 15.34 -3.54
CA THR A 147 -5.47 14.35 -2.90
C THR A 147 -6.21 13.02 -2.69
N VAL A 148 -7.50 13.07 -2.30
CA VAL A 148 -8.35 11.88 -2.20
C VAL A 148 -8.54 11.22 -3.56
N ASN A 149 -8.79 11.99 -4.62
CA ASN A 149 -8.89 11.45 -5.98
C ASN A 149 -7.59 10.78 -6.45
N LEU A 150 -6.44 11.33 -6.06
CA LEU A 150 -5.14 10.74 -6.36
C LEU A 150 -4.94 9.42 -5.59
N LEU A 151 -5.36 9.36 -4.32
CA LEU A 151 -5.33 8.15 -3.52
C LEU A 151 -6.20 7.05 -4.16
N ASP A 152 -7.42 7.38 -4.55
CA ASP A 152 -8.34 6.48 -5.27
C ASP A 152 -7.72 5.95 -6.56
N GLN A 153 -7.04 6.82 -7.32
CA GLN A 153 -6.36 6.41 -8.55
C GLN A 153 -5.25 5.39 -8.24
N TYR A 154 -4.41 5.65 -7.24
CA TYR A 154 -3.36 4.70 -6.87
C TYR A 154 -3.92 3.37 -6.40
N VAL A 155 -4.96 3.37 -5.57
CA VAL A 155 -5.62 2.13 -5.09
C VAL A 155 -6.16 1.32 -6.27
N ARG A 156 -6.81 1.96 -7.25
CA ARG A 156 -7.28 1.26 -8.46
C ARG A 156 -6.14 0.65 -9.26
N THR A 157 -5.06 1.40 -9.49
CA THR A 157 -3.90 0.88 -10.21
C THR A 157 -3.24 -0.29 -9.46
N VAL A 158 -3.18 -0.25 -8.13
CA VAL A 158 -2.69 -1.39 -7.34
C VAL A 158 -3.57 -2.62 -7.56
N ILE A 159 -4.89 -2.47 -7.52
CA ILE A 159 -5.84 -3.59 -7.76
C ILE A 159 -5.68 -4.17 -9.16
N GLU A 160 -5.51 -3.31 -10.18
CA GLU A 160 -5.27 -3.72 -11.56
C GLU A 160 -3.98 -4.53 -11.69
N LEU A 161 -2.87 -4.03 -11.15
CA LEU A 161 -1.56 -4.70 -11.18
C LEU A 161 -1.57 -6.03 -10.40
N GLU A 162 -2.22 -6.09 -9.25
CA GLU A 162 -2.37 -7.35 -8.52
C GLU A 162 -3.19 -8.38 -9.30
N THR A 163 -4.23 -7.92 -10.00
CA THR A 163 -5.07 -8.79 -10.83
C THR A 163 -4.27 -9.30 -12.02
N GLU A 164 -3.51 -8.43 -12.69
CA GLU A 164 -2.59 -8.79 -13.76
C GLU A 164 -1.56 -9.82 -13.29
N ALA A 165 -0.89 -9.57 -12.14
CA ALA A 165 0.09 -10.49 -11.58
C ALA A 165 -0.51 -11.86 -11.26
N ARG A 166 -1.72 -11.92 -10.68
CA ARG A 166 -2.44 -13.17 -10.38
C ARG A 166 -2.82 -13.93 -11.65
N THR A 167 -3.33 -13.23 -12.66
CA THR A 167 -3.66 -13.82 -13.96
C THR A 167 -2.40 -14.37 -14.64
N TYR A 168 -1.31 -13.61 -14.64
CA TYR A 168 -0.03 -14.02 -15.18
C TYR A 168 0.51 -15.28 -14.48
N ALA A 169 0.54 -15.28 -13.14
CA ALA A 169 1.00 -16.42 -12.36
C ALA A 169 0.20 -17.70 -12.64
N THR A 170 -1.12 -17.55 -12.84
CA THR A 170 -2.01 -18.68 -13.19
C THR A 170 -1.74 -19.20 -14.60
N GLN A 171 -1.55 -18.31 -15.59
CA GLN A 171 -1.29 -18.68 -16.98
C GLN A 171 0.05 -19.40 -17.17
N HIS A 172 1.02 -19.13 -16.28
CA HIS A 172 2.38 -19.65 -16.35
C HIS A 172 2.73 -20.69 -15.27
N ASP A 173 1.74 -21.16 -14.48
CA ASP A 173 1.92 -22.19 -13.44
C ASP A 173 3.06 -21.89 -12.45
N LEU A 174 3.11 -20.64 -11.96
CA LEU A 174 4.21 -20.19 -11.10
C LEU A 174 4.13 -20.73 -9.66
N PHE A 175 2.92 -21.07 -9.18
CA PHE A 175 2.63 -21.46 -7.80
C PHE A 175 1.68 -22.66 -7.70
#